data_AF-A0A8T2V2S4-F1
#
_entry.id   AF-A0A8T2V2S4-F1
#
_cell.length_a   1.000
_cell.length_b   1.000
_cell.length_c   1.000
_cell.angle_alpha   90.00
_cell.angle_beta   90.00
_cell.angle_gamma   90.00
#
_symmetry.space_group_name_H-M   'P 1'
#
loop_
_entity.id
_entity.type
_entity.pdbx_description
1 polymer ?
#
loop_
_entity_poly.entity_id
_entity_poly.type
_entity_poly.pdbx_seq_one_letter_code
_entity_poly.pdbx_strand_id
1 'polypeptide(L)'
;MNGVADCAHATRIAATIGEILDTGKRSCLFNALMYFGSTLVGCPWAYSMQYRTKLRAKLGLKSSPCNDCAVHYFCEPCALCQEFRELKARGVDPALGWDANSEKYTHLTPPQSHAMHK
;
A
#
# COMPACT_ATOMS: atom_id res chain seq x y z
N MET A 1 24.25 -2.18 -6.63
CA MET A 1 24.68 -3.17 -5.60
C MET A 1 23.98 -2.76 -4.31
N ASN A 2 22.71 -3.14 -4.09
CA ASN A 2 22.33 -4.26 -3.21
C ASN A 2 20.83 -4.63 -3.41
N GLY A 3 20.45 -5.09 -4.60
CA GLY A 3 19.03 -5.29 -4.97
C GLY A 3 18.22 -6.23 -4.05
N VAL A 4 18.86 -7.06 -3.21
CA VAL A 4 18.19 -7.95 -2.25
C VAL A 4 17.82 -7.22 -0.94
N ALA A 5 18.63 -6.26 -0.49
CA ALA A 5 18.36 -5.48 0.71
C ALA A 5 17.22 -4.46 0.47
N ASP A 6 17.17 -3.87 -0.72
CA ASP A 6 16.05 -3.02 -1.15
C ASP A 6 14.74 -3.83 -1.24
N CYS A 7 14.81 -5.08 -1.70
CA CYS A 7 13.64 -5.94 -1.87
C CYS A 7 13.02 -6.38 -0.53
N ALA A 8 13.85 -6.73 0.47
CA ALA A 8 13.37 -7.07 1.81
C ALA A 8 12.70 -5.88 2.52
N HIS A 9 13.26 -4.67 2.34
CA HIS A 9 12.70 -3.45 2.89
C HIS A 9 11.38 -3.08 2.19
N ALA A 10 11.33 -3.16 0.86
CA ALA A 10 10.11 -2.94 0.09
C ALA A 10 8.99 -3.94 0.43
N THR A 11 9.33 -5.23 0.60
CA THR A 11 8.37 -6.26 0.99
C THR A 11 7.72 -5.96 2.35
N ARG A 12 8.51 -5.53 3.34
CA ARG A 12 7.99 -5.18 4.66
C ARG A 12 7.10 -3.92 4.62
N ILE A 13 7.48 -2.92 3.82
CA ILE A 13 6.66 -1.71 3.61
C ILE A 13 5.34 -2.08 2.93
N ALA A 14 5.38 -2.86 1.84
CA ALA A 14 4.17 -3.31 1.15
C ALA A 14 3.26 -4.17 2.04
N ALA A 15 3.84 -5.02 2.88
CA ALA A 15 3.10 -5.89 3.80
C ALA A 15 2.35 -5.09 4.88
N THR A 16 3.03 -4.14 5.50
CA THR A 16 2.45 -3.27 6.54
C THR A 16 1.40 -2.32 5.98
N ILE A 17 1.65 -1.69 4.84
CA ILE A 17 0.63 -0.90 4.12
C ILE A 17 -0.58 -1.77 3.80
N GLY A 18 -0.36 -2.99 3.31
CA GLY A 18 -1.44 -3.88 2.94
C GLY A 18 -2.29 -4.32 4.13
N GLU A 19 -1.67 -4.58 5.28
CA GLU A 19 -2.36 -4.91 6.53
C GLU A 19 -3.26 -3.76 7.00
N ILE A 20 -2.78 -2.51 6.92
CA ILE A 20 -3.59 -1.32 7.21
C ILE A 20 -4.78 -1.19 6.25
N LEU A 21 -4.53 -1.34 4.95
CA LEU A 21 -5.55 -1.16 3.92
C LEU A 21 -6.60 -2.26 3.90
N ASP A 22 -6.21 -3.49 4.24
CA ASP A 22 -7.12 -4.60 4.45
C ASP A 22 -7.81 -4.54 5.83
N THR A 23 -7.61 -3.47 6.61
CA THR A 23 -8.24 -3.25 7.92
C THR A 23 -8.01 -4.42 8.88
N GLY A 24 -6.81 -5.00 8.85
CA GLY A 24 -6.43 -6.18 9.64
C GLY A 24 -7.07 -7.50 9.21
N LYS A 25 -7.83 -7.55 8.10
CA LYS A 25 -8.44 -8.81 7.60
C LYS A 25 -7.43 -9.79 7.04
N ARG A 26 -6.28 -9.30 6.59
CA ARG A 26 -5.15 -10.10 6.10
C ARG A 26 -3.93 -9.78 6.95
N SER A 27 -3.21 -10.82 7.35
CA SER A 27 -1.98 -10.66 8.12
C SER A 27 -0.87 -10.04 7.27
N CYS A 28 0.06 -9.34 7.94
CA CYS A 28 1.30 -8.85 7.33
C CYS A 28 2.02 -9.93 6.49
N LEU A 29 2.09 -11.18 6.98
CA LEU A 29 2.73 -12.29 6.24
C LEU A 29 2.01 -12.59 4.91
N PHE A 30 0.68 -12.60 4.89
CA PHE A 30 -0.07 -12.85 3.66
C PHE A 30 0.20 -11.77 2.61
N ASN A 31 0.22 -10.50 3.03
CA ASN A 31 0.52 -9.38 2.13
C ASN A 31 1.98 -9.39 1.66
N ALA A 32 2.92 -9.78 2.51
CA ALA A 32 4.32 -10.00 2.13
C ALA A 32 4.47 -11.09 1.06
N LEU A 33 3.77 -12.22 1.22
CA LEU A 33 3.78 -13.32 0.25
C LEU A 33 3.17 -12.92 -1.09
N MET A 34 2.06 -12.16 -1.08
CA MET A 34 1.44 -11.66 -2.31
C MET A 34 2.37 -10.69 -3.05
N TYR A 35 3.04 -9.80 -2.32
CA TYR A 35 4.04 -8.89 -2.90
C TYR A 35 5.23 -9.66 -3.49
N PHE A 36 5.81 -10.57 -2.72
CA PHE A 36 6.93 -11.39 -3.14
C PHE A 36 6.58 -12.26 -4.36
N GLY A 37 5.40 -12.90 -4.35
CA GLY A 37 4.88 -13.66 -5.48
C GLY A 37 4.71 -12.80 -6.74
N SER A 38 4.20 -11.58 -6.61
CA SER A 38 4.08 -10.65 -7.75
C SER A 38 5.44 -10.25 -8.34
N THR A 39 6.47 -10.18 -7.50
CA THR A 39 7.85 -9.93 -7.91
C THR A 39 8.43 -11.14 -8.67
N LEU A 40 8.18 -12.37 -8.18
CA LEU A 40 8.62 -13.60 -8.85
C LEU A 40 7.97 -13.81 -10.21
N VAL A 41 6.70 -13.43 -10.36
CA VAL A 41 5.95 -13.50 -11.63
C VAL A 41 6.40 -12.40 -12.61
N GLY A 42 7.17 -11.41 -12.15
CA GLY A 42 7.62 -10.28 -12.97
C GLY A 42 6.55 -9.20 -13.19
N CYS A 43 5.48 -9.21 -12.39
CA CYS A 43 4.38 -8.25 -12.48
C CYS A 43 4.14 -7.45 -11.18
N PRO A 44 5.19 -6.93 -10.50
CA PRO A 44 4.99 -6.23 -9.22
C PRO A 44 4.30 -4.87 -9.39
N TRP A 45 4.36 -4.29 -10.61
CA TRP A 45 3.60 -3.10 -11.00
C TRP A 45 2.09 -3.27 -10.85
N ALA A 46 1.55 -4.47 -11.12
CA ALA A 46 0.11 -4.74 -11.01
C ALA A 46 -0.32 -4.77 -9.54
N TYR A 47 0.51 -5.35 -8.67
CA TYR A 47 0.30 -5.32 -7.22
C TYR A 47 0.32 -3.87 -6.71
N SER A 48 1.34 -3.09 -7.09
CA SER A 48 1.45 -1.67 -6.70
C SER A 48 0.24 -0.84 -7.15
N MET A 49 -0.23 -1.00 -8.38
CA MET A 49 -1.43 -0.32 -8.90
C MET A 49 -2.71 -0.66 -8.12
N GLN A 50 -2.90 -1.94 -7.77
CA GLN A 50 -4.06 -2.37 -6.97
C GLN A 50 -4.05 -1.73 -5.58
N TYR A 51 -2.90 -1.72 -4.91
CA TYR A 51 -2.79 -1.14 -3.57
C TYR A 51 -2.91 0.38 -3.58
N ARG A 52 -2.33 1.07 -4.56
CA ARG A 52 -2.55 2.51 -4.78
C ARG A 52 -4.03 2.84 -4.96
N THR A 53 -4.74 2.03 -5.77
CA THR A 53 -6.18 2.20 -5.99
C THR A 53 -6.97 1.98 -4.70
N LYS A 54 -6.64 0.93 -3.93
CA LYS A 54 -7.26 0.66 -2.62
C LYS A 54 -7.02 1.81 -1.63
N LEU A 55 -5.78 2.29 -1.49
CA LEU A 55 -5.42 3.40 -0.61
C LEU A 55 -6.26 4.65 -0.94
N ARG A 56 -6.33 5.01 -2.21
CA ARG A 56 -7.07 6.19 -2.66
C ARG A 56 -8.57 6.04 -2.45
N ALA A 57 -9.12 4.86 -2.73
CA ALA A 57 -10.53 4.56 -2.51
C ALA A 57 -10.89 4.63 -1.02
N LYS A 58 -10.02 4.12 -0.13
CA LYS A 58 -10.25 4.14 1.32
C LYS A 58 -10.11 5.55 1.92
N LEU A 59 -9.18 6.36 1.41
CA LEU A 59 -8.89 7.70 1.91
C LEU A 59 -9.62 8.84 1.16
N GLY A 60 -10.48 8.52 0.19
CA GLY A 60 -11.24 9.53 -0.58
C GLY A 60 -10.39 10.46 -1.43
N LEU A 61 -9.21 10.01 -1.88
CA LEU A 61 -8.23 10.84 -2.60
C LEU A 61 -8.63 11.03 -4.08
N LYS A 62 -8.74 12.29 -4.54
CA LYS A 62 -9.03 12.66 -5.94
C LYS A 62 -8.03 12.00 -6.89
N SER A 63 -8.48 11.34 -7.96
CA SER A 63 -7.58 10.74 -8.96
C SER A 63 -6.61 11.79 -9.51
N SER A 64 -5.31 11.60 -9.28
CA SER A 64 -4.30 12.38 -9.99
C SER A 64 -4.12 11.74 -11.36
N PRO A 65 -3.91 12.53 -12.44
CA PRO A 65 -3.43 11.96 -13.69
C PRO A 65 -2.17 11.15 -13.42
N CYS A 66 -2.06 10.04 -14.12
CA CYS A 66 -0.98 9.07 -14.05
C CYS A 66 0.34 9.69 -14.59
N ASN A 67 0.85 10.72 -13.91
CA ASN A 67 2.20 11.24 -14.16
C ASN A 67 3.27 10.34 -13.51
N ASP A 68 2.85 9.23 -12.89
CA ASP A 68 3.69 8.25 -12.20
C ASP A 68 4.16 7.11 -13.11
N CYS A 69 3.82 7.11 -14.41
CA CYS A 69 4.27 6.05 -15.34
C CYS A 69 5.81 5.98 -15.41
N ALA A 70 6.52 7.11 -15.32
CA ALA A 70 7.98 7.13 -15.31
C ALA A 70 8.59 6.68 -13.97
N VAL A 71 7.88 6.89 -12.85
CA VAL A 71 8.33 6.49 -11.50
C VAL A 71 8.05 4.99 -11.25
N HIS A 72 6.96 4.45 -11.77
CA HIS A 72 6.65 3.02 -11.71
C HIS A 72 7.55 2.15 -12.60
N TYR A 73 8.11 2.71 -13.69
CA TYR A 73 9.06 1.99 -14.54
C TYR A 73 10.50 1.96 -13.97
N PHE A 74 10.87 2.94 -13.13
CA PHE A 74 12.25 3.09 -12.63
C PHE A 74 12.42 2.88 -11.11
N CYS A 75 11.36 2.98 -10.29
CA CYS A 75 11.47 2.81 -8.83
C CYS A 75 10.12 2.48 -8.16
N GLU A 76 9.65 1.24 -8.30
CA GLU A 76 8.53 0.72 -7.48
C GLU A 76 8.69 0.93 -5.96
N PRO A 77 9.90 0.79 -5.36
CA PRO A 77 10.11 1.11 -3.94
C PRO A 77 9.78 2.57 -3.59
N CYS A 78 9.95 3.49 -4.53
CA CYS A 78 9.65 4.91 -4.32
C CYS A 78 8.15 5.16 -4.20
N ALA A 79 7.32 4.43 -4.96
CA ALA A 79 5.87 4.49 -4.85
C ALA A 79 5.38 3.94 -3.52
N LEU A 80 5.92 2.79 -3.07
CA LEU A 80 5.65 2.25 -1.74
C LEU A 80 6.05 3.21 -0.62
N CYS A 81 7.21 3.85 -0.74
CA CYS A 81 7.63 4.90 0.20
C CYS A 81 6.69 6.11 0.20
N GLN A 82 6.14 6.49 -0.96
CA GLN A 82 5.16 7.58 -1.06
C GLN A 82 3.88 7.25 -0.30
N GLU A 83 3.35 6.04 -0.50
CA GLU A 83 2.14 5.55 0.20
C GLU A 83 2.36 5.45 1.71
N PHE A 84 3.51 4.93 2.13
CA PHE A 84 3.91 4.88 3.54
C PHE A 84 3.93 6.27 4.17
N ARG A 85 4.56 7.24 3.49
CA ARG A 85 4.61 8.64 3.96
C ARG A 85 3.23 9.28 3.99
N GLU A 86 2.35 8.96 3.05
CA GLU A 86 1.00 9.51 3.03
C GLU A 86 0.15 9.01 4.19
N LEU A 87 0.23 7.71 4.52
CA LEU A 87 -0.39 7.17 5.72
C LEU A 87 0.19 7.85 6.97
N LYS A 88 1.51 7.97 7.06
CA LYS A 88 2.19 8.58 8.21
C LYS A 88 1.82 10.06 8.38
N ALA A 89 1.73 10.81 7.29
CA ALA A 89 1.33 12.22 7.29
C ALA A 89 -0.11 12.42 7.79
N ARG A 90 -0.97 11.40 7.64
CA ARG A 90 -2.34 11.38 8.15
C ARG A 90 -2.45 10.85 9.58
N GLY A 91 -1.34 10.46 10.21
CA GLY A 91 -1.30 9.97 11.59
C GLY A 91 -1.44 8.46 11.75
N VAL A 92 -1.44 7.70 10.65
CA VAL A 92 -1.41 6.22 10.66
C VAL A 92 0.00 5.76 10.33
N ASP A 93 0.68 5.12 11.27
CA ASP A 93 2.04 4.60 11.05
C ASP A 93 1.98 3.11 10.72
N PRO A 94 2.16 2.69 9.45
CA PRO A 94 2.05 1.27 9.08
C PRO A 94 3.04 0.38 9.83
N ALA A 95 4.17 0.92 10.31
CA ALA A 95 5.16 0.15 11.05
C ALA A 95 4.65 -0.36 12.41
N LEU A 96 3.60 0.25 12.97
CA LEU A 96 2.99 -0.15 14.25
C LEU A 96 1.94 -1.26 14.09
N GLY A 97 1.59 -1.64 12.86
CA GLY A 97 0.56 -2.65 12.57
C GLY A 97 -0.87 -2.13 12.70
N TRP A 98 -1.86 -2.96 12.36
CA TRP A 98 -3.27 -2.54 12.33
C TRP A 98 -3.82 -2.15 13.70
N ASP A 99 -3.57 -2.93 14.74
CA ASP A 99 -4.21 -2.75 16.04
C ASP A 99 -3.95 -1.35 16.62
N ALA A 100 -2.69 -0.89 16.53
CA ALA A 100 -2.27 0.44 16.98
C ALA A 100 -2.81 1.60 16.14
N ASN A 101 -3.31 1.33 14.93
CA ASN A 101 -3.79 2.34 13.98
C ASN A 101 -5.29 2.30 13.73
N SER A 102 -5.99 1.25 14.17
CA SER A 102 -7.40 0.98 13.88
C SER A 102 -8.33 2.15 14.20
N GLU A 103 -8.18 2.75 15.38
CA GLU A 103 -8.93 3.92 15.83
C GLU A 103 -8.69 5.12 14.90
N LYS A 104 -7.42 5.49 14.70
CA LYS A 104 -7.02 6.62 13.84
C LYS A 104 -7.47 6.42 12.39
N TYR A 105 -7.34 5.20 11.87
CA TYR A 105 -7.73 4.86 10.52
C TYR A 105 -9.24 5.03 10.31
N THR A 106 -10.05 4.60 11.28
CA THR A 106 -11.51 4.75 11.24
C THR A 106 -11.93 6.22 11.15
N HIS A 107 -11.24 7.12 11.85
CA HIS A 107 -11.49 8.57 11.77
C HIS A 107 -11.05 9.21 10.45
N LEU A 108 -10.04 8.64 9.78
CA LEU A 108 -9.50 9.15 8.52
C LEU A 108 -10.31 8.70 7.30
N THR A 109 -10.98 7.56 7.38
CA THR A 109 -11.79 7.06 6.27
C THR A 109 -13.15 7.76 6.27
N PRO A 110 -13.59 8.36 5.15
CA PRO A 110 -14.98 8.79 5.02
C PRO A 110 -15.93 7.59 5.18
N PRO A 111 -17.17 7.79 5.67
CA PRO A 111 -18.15 6.71 5.80
C PRO A 111 -18.25 5.97 4.48
N GLN A 112 -17.95 4.67 4.52
CA GLN A 112 -17.82 3.82 3.35
C GLN A 112 -19.18 3.69 2.65
N SER A 113 -19.49 4.55 1.69
CA SER A 113 -20.53 4.25 0.71
C SER A 113 -19.99 3.12 -0.17
N HIS A 114 -20.40 1.90 0.15
CA HIS A 114 -20.28 0.76 -0.76
C HIS A 114 -20.88 1.15 -2.13
N ALA A 115 -20.04 1.42 -3.10
CA ALA A 115 -20.39 1.50 -4.51
C ALA A 115 -19.10 1.23 -5.31
N MET A 116 -19.04 0.36 -6.30
CA MET A 116 -19.98 -0.60 -6.82
C MET A 116 -19.13 -1.51 -7.70
N HIS A 117 -19.19 -2.82 -7.47
CA HIS A 117 -18.93 -3.79 -8.52
C HIS A 117 -19.93 -3.49 -9.65
N LYS A 118 -19.46 -3.17 -10.86
CA LYS A 118 -20.20 -3.47 -12.08
C LYS A 118 -19.23 -3.84 -13.19
#